data_AF-S4PWI8-F1
#
_entry.id   AF-S4PWI8-F1
#
_cell.length_a   1.000
_cell.length_b   1.000
_cell.length_c   1.000
_cell.angle_alpha   90.00
_cell.angle_beta   90.00
_cell.angle_gamma   90.00
#
_symmetry.space_group_name_H-M   'P 1'
#
loop_
_entity.id
_entity.type
_entity.pdbx_description
1 polymer ?
#
loop_
_entity_poly.entity_id
_entity_poly.type
_entity_poly.pdbx_seq_one_letter_code
_entity_poly.pdbx_strand_id
1 'polypeptide(L)'
;MYAFGISMLKLEDEIAKDELTEILDQAITKNPQYRQLWEEKILLNKSDEKKMLSLLQEAGKSLNSEDSLALWNFMFDIIDSNVVFKACFEKFRTCDNAILLSLKPKLLRKMYEHHGLKATRQIYEEFIRTPPTQVELHKVMIEIEMSQDKPTLKNVRKCYEAFVQHHGTNNIKVWMDYMDFEQTNGSAANVPAVHRRAIGVLEKKFVDDFIKAQMLSKLK
;
A
#
# COMPACT_ATOMS: atom_id res chain seq x y z
N MET A 1 16.46 -23.84 5.31
CA MET A 1 16.29 -25.30 5.22
C MET A 1 14.81 -25.70 5.22
N TYR A 2 13.95 -25.12 6.07
CA TYR A 2 12.51 -25.42 6.12
C TYR A 2 11.72 -25.07 4.84
N ALA A 3 11.98 -23.91 4.21
CA ALA A 3 11.27 -23.51 2.98
C ALA A 3 11.49 -24.50 1.82
N PHE A 4 12.69 -25.05 1.69
CA PHE A 4 13.00 -26.07 0.67
C PHE A 4 12.31 -27.40 0.99
N GLY A 5 12.35 -27.85 2.25
CA GLY A 5 11.65 -29.07 2.67
C GLY A 5 10.14 -28.97 2.45
N ILE A 6 9.51 -27.86 2.83
CA ILE A 6 8.06 -27.66 2.61
C ILE A 6 7.73 -27.58 1.11
N SER A 7 8.58 -26.95 0.31
CA SER A 7 8.40 -26.91 -1.15
C SER A 7 8.52 -28.30 -1.78
N MET A 8 9.46 -29.12 -1.29
CA MET A 8 9.65 -30.51 -1.74
C MET A 8 8.43 -31.38 -1.38
N LEU A 9 7.94 -31.28 -0.15
CA LEU A 9 6.77 -32.03 0.34
C LEU A 9 5.48 -31.68 -0.42
N LYS A 10 5.38 -30.47 -0.96
CA LYS A 10 4.27 -30.05 -1.85
C LYS A 10 4.42 -30.53 -3.29
N LEU A 11 5.66 -30.64 -3.78
CA LEU A 11 5.94 -31.11 -5.14
C LEU A 11 5.68 -32.61 -5.31
N GLU A 12 5.75 -33.36 -4.21
CA GLU A 12 5.50 -34.80 -4.22
C GLU A 12 4.00 -35.14 -4.27
N ASP A 13 3.07 -34.19 -4.03
CA ASP A 13 1.59 -34.36 -4.04
C ASP A 13 1.07 -35.57 -3.23
N GLU A 14 1.92 -36.15 -2.37
CA GLU A 14 1.71 -37.41 -1.66
C GLU A 14 1.18 -37.23 -0.23
N ILE A 15 1.21 -36.00 0.30
CA ILE A 15 0.89 -35.74 1.72
C ILE A 15 -0.51 -35.15 1.86
N ALA A 16 -1.32 -35.80 2.69
CA ALA A 16 -2.66 -35.31 2.99
C ALA A 16 -2.60 -33.93 3.67
N LYS A 17 -3.58 -33.07 3.37
CA LYS A 17 -3.66 -31.70 3.94
C LYS A 17 -3.57 -31.67 5.47
N ASP A 18 -4.11 -32.69 6.12
CA ASP A 18 -4.13 -32.80 7.58
C ASP A 18 -2.73 -33.13 8.14
N GLU A 19 -2.00 -34.03 7.48
CA GLU A 19 -0.61 -34.38 7.85
C GLU A 19 0.33 -33.18 7.67
N LEU A 20 0.19 -32.44 6.57
CA LEU A 20 0.95 -31.22 6.34
C LEU A 20 0.64 -30.13 7.39
N THR A 21 -0.62 -30.05 7.82
CA THR A 21 -1.03 -29.12 8.89
C THR A 21 -0.34 -29.48 10.21
N GLU A 22 -0.31 -30.76 10.58
CA GLU A 22 0.34 -31.22 11.81
C GLU A 22 1.87 -30.99 11.79
N ILE A 23 2.51 -31.24 10.64
CA ILE A 23 3.94 -30.96 10.45
C ILE A 23 4.22 -29.45 10.65
N LEU A 24 3.39 -28.59 10.08
CA LEU A 24 3.52 -27.14 10.23
C LEU A 24 3.27 -26.70 11.68
N ASP A 25 2.30 -27.29 12.39
CA ASP A 25 2.05 -26.99 13.80
C ASP A 25 3.25 -27.33 14.69
N GLN A 26 3.85 -28.49 14.48
CA GLN A 26 5.07 -28.89 15.19
C GLN A 26 6.26 -27.97 14.83
N ALA A 27 6.38 -27.60 13.56
CA ALA A 27 7.45 -26.72 13.10
C ALA A 27 7.33 -25.31 13.70
N ILE A 28 6.12 -24.72 13.70
CA ILE A 28 5.84 -23.41 14.28
C ILE A 28 6.09 -23.42 15.79
N THR A 29 5.71 -24.49 16.49
CA THR A 29 5.95 -24.61 17.94
C THR A 29 7.44 -24.57 18.27
N LYS A 30 8.28 -25.21 17.44
CA LYS A 30 9.74 -25.23 17.64
C LYS A 30 10.43 -23.95 17.15
N ASN A 31 9.86 -23.31 16.15
CA ASN A 31 10.51 -22.25 15.36
C ASN A 31 9.52 -21.11 15.01
N PRO A 32 8.87 -20.46 15.99
CA PRO A 32 7.78 -19.51 15.75
C PRO A 32 8.22 -18.21 15.06
N GLN A 33 9.52 -17.93 15.01
CA GLN A 33 10.12 -16.76 14.38
C GLN A 33 10.26 -16.87 12.85
N TYR A 34 10.01 -18.04 12.26
CA TYR A 34 10.18 -18.24 10.81
C TYR A 34 8.90 -17.92 10.06
N ARG A 35 8.86 -16.74 9.42
CA ARG A 35 7.73 -16.25 8.61
C ARG A 35 7.18 -17.27 7.62
N GLN A 36 8.05 -18.01 6.91
CA GLN A 36 7.63 -18.92 5.85
C GLN A 36 6.71 -20.03 6.39
N LEU A 37 6.87 -20.46 7.65
CA LEU A 37 5.99 -21.46 8.25
C LEU A 37 4.55 -20.92 8.39
N TRP A 38 4.43 -19.65 8.77
CA TRP A 38 3.15 -18.97 8.90
C TRP A 38 2.50 -18.71 7.55
N GLU A 39 3.27 -18.27 6.55
CA GLU A 39 2.78 -18.06 5.18
C GLU A 39 2.15 -19.35 4.64
N GLU A 40 2.83 -20.48 4.83
CA GLU A 40 2.36 -21.77 4.35
C GLU A 40 1.13 -22.27 5.08
N LYS A 41 1.08 -22.08 6.40
CA LYS A 41 -0.11 -22.43 7.18
C LYS A 41 -1.31 -21.55 6.82
N ILE A 42 -1.09 -20.26 6.55
CA ILE A 42 -2.14 -19.35 6.07
C ILE A 42 -2.65 -19.80 4.69
N LEU A 43 -1.75 -20.19 3.77
CA LEU A 43 -2.14 -20.65 2.44
C LEU A 43 -3.00 -21.91 2.48
N LEU A 44 -2.69 -22.88 3.35
CA LEU A 44 -3.52 -24.08 3.54
C LEU A 44 -4.92 -23.75 4.07
N ASN A 45 -5.05 -22.65 4.81
CA ASN A 45 -6.29 -22.17 5.39
C ASN A 45 -6.91 -21.01 4.61
N LYS A 46 -6.53 -20.79 3.33
CA LYS A 46 -7.02 -19.69 2.49
C LYS A 46 -8.56 -19.57 2.44
N SER A 47 -9.26 -20.69 2.57
CA SER A 47 -10.73 -20.75 2.55
C SER A 47 -11.39 -20.46 3.91
N ASP A 48 -10.62 -20.44 5.00
CA ASP A 48 -11.10 -20.25 6.38
C ASP A 48 -10.62 -18.91 6.94
N GLU A 49 -11.45 -17.89 6.75
CA GLU A 49 -11.20 -16.51 7.20
C GLU A 49 -10.79 -16.41 8.67
N LYS A 50 -11.49 -17.14 9.54
CA LYS A 50 -11.27 -17.04 11.00
C LYS A 50 -9.91 -17.59 11.36
N LYS A 51 -9.53 -18.71 10.75
CA LYS A 51 -8.20 -19.30 10.94
C LYS A 51 -7.10 -18.41 10.37
N MET A 52 -7.27 -17.83 9.18
CA MET A 52 -6.26 -16.93 8.61
C MET A 52 -5.97 -15.75 9.55
N LEU A 53 -7.02 -15.14 10.12
CA LEU A 53 -6.89 -14.03 11.05
C LEU A 53 -6.27 -14.44 12.39
N SER A 54 -6.63 -15.60 12.93
CA SER A 54 -6.03 -16.09 14.18
C SER A 54 -4.54 -16.41 14.00
N LEU A 55 -4.18 -17.03 12.88
CA LEU A 55 -2.79 -17.32 12.53
C LEU A 55 -1.96 -16.05 12.36
N LEU A 56 -2.50 -15.03 11.72
CA LEU A 56 -1.84 -13.73 11.58
C LEU A 56 -1.60 -13.06 12.95
N GLN A 57 -2.58 -13.17 13.86
CA GLN A 57 -2.44 -12.64 15.21
C GLN A 57 -1.43 -13.42 16.05
N GLU A 58 -1.39 -14.74 15.93
CA GLU A 58 -0.41 -15.59 16.61
C GLU A 58 1.00 -15.31 16.09
N ALA A 59 1.17 -15.25 14.76
CA ALA A 59 2.43 -14.91 14.12
C ALA A 59 2.96 -13.55 14.58
N GLY A 60 2.09 -12.53 14.65
CA GLY A 60 2.48 -11.18 15.09
C GLY A 60 2.98 -11.10 16.53
N LYS A 61 2.74 -12.12 17.38
CA LYS A 61 3.32 -12.17 18.75
C LYS A 61 4.75 -12.68 18.78
N SER A 62 5.18 -13.40 17.73
CA SER A 62 6.47 -14.10 17.70
C SER A 62 7.42 -13.57 16.62
N LEU A 63 6.90 -12.96 15.57
CA LEU A 63 7.68 -12.36 14.50
C LEU A 63 8.19 -10.96 14.90
N ASN A 64 9.34 -10.58 14.36
CA ASN A 64 9.80 -9.20 14.41
C ASN A 64 8.92 -8.31 13.51
N SER A 65 9.13 -6.99 13.57
CA SER A 65 8.33 -6.03 12.80
C SER A 65 8.46 -6.17 11.28
N GLU A 66 9.64 -6.58 10.77
CA GLU A 66 9.90 -6.76 9.34
C GLU A 66 9.18 -7.99 8.79
N ASP A 67 9.32 -9.13 9.46
CA ASP A 67 8.65 -10.37 9.11
C ASP A 67 7.13 -10.25 9.27
N SER A 68 6.66 -9.53 10.30
CA SER A 68 5.24 -9.22 10.47
C SER A 68 4.71 -8.39 9.29
N LEU A 69 5.45 -7.35 8.87
CA LEU A 69 5.08 -6.55 7.71
C LEU A 69 5.05 -7.39 6.42
N ALA A 70 6.03 -8.28 6.23
CA ALA A 70 6.08 -9.15 5.07
C ALA A 70 4.92 -10.16 5.08
N LEU A 71 4.55 -10.71 6.24
CA LEU A 71 3.39 -11.60 6.38
C LEU A 71 2.07 -10.88 6.10
N TRP A 72 1.91 -9.63 6.54
CA TRP A 72 0.76 -8.80 6.18
C TRP A 72 0.68 -8.52 4.68
N ASN A 73 1.82 -8.25 4.04
CA ASN A 73 1.87 -8.09 2.58
C ASN A 73 1.42 -9.36 1.87
N PHE A 74 1.94 -10.51 2.29
CA PHE A 74 1.53 -11.82 1.78
C PHE A 74 0.03 -12.05 1.96
N MET A 75 -0.51 -11.74 3.14
CA MET A 75 -1.94 -11.81 3.43
C MET A 75 -2.77 -10.99 2.44
N PHE A 76 -2.40 -9.73 2.18
CA PHE A 76 -3.12 -8.92 1.20
C PHE A 76 -3.02 -9.45 -0.23
N ASP A 77 -1.95 -10.17 -0.60
CA ASP A 77 -1.80 -10.74 -1.94
C ASP A 77 -2.69 -11.96 -2.17
N ILE A 78 -2.94 -12.76 -1.12
CA ILE A 78 -3.73 -13.99 -1.24
C ILE A 78 -5.24 -13.77 -1.02
N ILE A 79 -5.66 -12.62 -0.49
CA ILE A 79 -7.07 -12.33 -0.23
C ILE A 79 -7.80 -12.02 -1.54
N ASP A 80 -8.79 -12.86 -1.86
CA ASP A 80 -9.69 -12.68 -3.00
C ASP A 80 -11.15 -12.40 -2.56
N SER A 81 -11.48 -12.69 -1.29
CA SER A 81 -12.83 -12.54 -0.75
C SER A 81 -13.03 -11.19 -0.08
N ASN A 82 -14.11 -10.49 -0.45
CA ASN A 82 -14.53 -9.23 0.19
C ASN A 82 -14.78 -9.38 1.69
N VAL A 83 -15.22 -10.56 2.14
CA VAL A 83 -15.50 -10.82 3.57
C VAL A 83 -14.18 -10.86 4.34
N VAL A 84 -13.23 -11.66 3.86
CA VAL A 84 -11.88 -11.79 4.43
C VAL A 84 -11.16 -10.45 4.43
N PHE A 85 -11.23 -9.71 3.32
CA PHE A 85 -10.62 -8.39 3.20
C PHE A 85 -11.13 -7.43 4.29
N LYS A 86 -12.45 -7.37 4.52
CA LYS A 86 -13.05 -6.50 5.53
C LYS A 86 -12.55 -6.86 6.94
N ALA A 87 -12.50 -8.14 7.29
CA ALA A 87 -12.04 -8.55 8.62
C ALA A 87 -10.53 -8.31 8.80
N CYS A 88 -9.73 -8.52 7.76
CA CYS A 88 -8.31 -8.17 7.75
C CYS A 88 -8.10 -6.67 7.90
N PHE A 89 -8.93 -5.86 7.26
CA PHE A 89 -8.89 -4.40 7.36
C PHE A 89 -9.22 -3.91 8.77
N GLU A 90 -10.24 -4.47 9.44
CA GLU A 90 -10.51 -4.12 10.83
C GLU A 90 -9.38 -4.56 11.77
N LYS A 91 -8.77 -5.72 11.51
CA LYS A 91 -7.62 -6.18 12.30
C LYS A 91 -6.38 -5.31 12.06
N PHE A 92 -6.16 -4.88 10.82
CA PHE A 92 -5.07 -4.01 10.42
C PHE A 92 -5.04 -2.74 11.27
N ARG A 93 -6.20 -2.12 11.56
CA ARG A 93 -6.32 -0.93 12.43
C ARG A 93 -5.74 -1.11 13.85
N THR A 94 -5.55 -2.34 14.30
CA THR A 94 -4.98 -2.66 15.62
C THR A 94 -3.47 -2.91 15.61
N CYS A 95 -2.84 -2.88 14.43
CA CYS A 95 -1.41 -3.12 14.27
C CYS A 95 -0.55 -1.92 14.68
N ASP A 96 0.74 -2.18 14.86
CA ASP A 96 1.73 -1.14 15.12
C ASP A 96 1.75 -0.08 14.01
N ASN A 97 1.96 1.18 14.41
CA ASN A 97 1.95 2.32 13.49
C ASN A 97 2.94 2.17 12.32
N ALA A 98 4.12 1.56 12.52
CA ALA A 98 5.09 1.36 11.45
C ALA A 98 4.55 0.42 10.34
N ILE A 99 3.84 -0.64 10.75
CA ILE A 99 3.19 -1.60 9.83
C ILE A 99 2.03 -0.91 9.11
N LEU A 100 1.21 -0.17 9.86
CA LEU A 100 0.10 0.62 9.31
C LEU A 100 0.57 1.56 8.20
N LEU A 101 1.58 2.37 8.48
CA LEU A 101 2.12 3.35 7.54
C LEU A 101 2.64 2.67 6.27
N SER A 102 3.34 1.56 6.42
CA SER A 102 3.93 0.85 5.28
C SER A 102 2.89 0.22 4.35
N LEU A 103 1.75 -0.20 4.90
CA LEU A 103 0.72 -0.93 4.15
C LEU A 103 -0.43 -0.06 3.65
N LYS A 104 -0.62 1.16 4.17
CA LYS A 104 -1.64 2.12 3.69
C LYS A 104 -1.75 2.20 2.15
N PRO A 105 -0.64 2.31 1.39
CA PRO A 105 -0.69 2.35 -0.08
C PRO A 105 -1.24 1.06 -0.72
N LYS A 106 -0.77 -0.11 -0.27
CA LYS A 106 -1.21 -1.42 -0.79
C LYS A 106 -2.67 -1.68 -0.45
N LEU A 107 -3.06 -1.34 0.78
CA LEU A 107 -4.43 -1.46 1.25
C LEU A 107 -5.39 -0.58 0.45
N LEU A 108 -4.96 0.61 0.03
CA LEU A 108 -5.76 1.47 -0.85
C LEU A 108 -6.02 0.82 -2.22
N ARG A 109 -5.01 0.17 -2.82
CA ARG A 109 -5.18 -0.62 -4.07
C ARG A 109 -6.18 -1.77 -3.88
N LYS A 110 -6.02 -2.53 -2.80
CA LYS A 110 -6.94 -3.65 -2.47
C LYS A 110 -8.36 -3.17 -2.18
N MET A 111 -8.53 -2.02 -1.52
CA MET A 111 -9.86 -1.42 -1.33
C MET A 111 -10.53 -1.10 -2.67
N TYR A 112 -9.76 -0.63 -3.66
CA TYR A 112 -10.26 -0.38 -4.99
C TYR A 112 -10.67 -1.67 -5.71
N GLU A 113 -9.85 -2.72 -5.63
CA GLU A 113 -10.14 -4.04 -6.21
C GLU A 113 -11.43 -4.66 -5.64
N HIS A 114 -11.63 -4.60 -4.31
CA HIS A 114 -12.75 -5.27 -3.63
C HIS A 114 -14.03 -4.43 -3.53
N HIS A 115 -13.91 -3.11 -3.39
CA HIS A 115 -15.03 -2.23 -3.04
C HIS A 115 -15.17 -1.01 -3.97
N GLY A 116 -14.28 -0.87 -4.96
CA GLY A 116 -14.35 0.14 -5.99
C GLY A 116 -14.02 1.56 -5.53
N LEU A 117 -14.20 2.51 -6.45
CA LEU A 117 -13.70 3.88 -6.32
C LEU A 117 -14.31 4.66 -5.15
N LYS A 118 -15.60 4.47 -4.84
CA LYS A 118 -16.28 5.22 -3.79
C LYS A 118 -15.71 4.89 -2.41
N ALA A 119 -15.52 3.61 -2.10
CA ALA A 119 -14.91 3.18 -0.84
C ALA A 119 -13.44 3.61 -0.76
N THR A 120 -12.72 3.50 -1.88
CA THR A 120 -11.33 3.94 -2.00
C THR A 120 -11.13 5.42 -1.68
N ARG A 121 -12.01 6.29 -2.19
CA ARG A 121 -11.99 7.73 -1.85
C ARG A 121 -12.20 7.98 -0.37
N GLN A 122 -13.16 7.29 0.24
CA GLN A 122 -13.46 7.45 1.67
C GLN A 122 -12.28 7.05 2.55
N ILE A 123 -11.66 5.90 2.27
CA ILE A 123 -10.51 5.45 3.05
C ILE A 123 -9.27 6.33 2.82
N TYR A 124 -9.07 6.83 1.60
CA TYR A 124 -8.00 7.78 1.32
C TYR A 124 -8.15 9.06 2.14
N GLU A 125 -9.38 9.62 2.22
CA GLU A 125 -9.66 10.78 3.07
C GLU A 125 -9.38 10.50 4.56
N GLU A 126 -9.70 9.30 5.06
CA GLU A 126 -9.37 8.87 6.43
C GLU A 126 -7.84 8.82 6.64
N PHE A 127 -7.09 8.27 5.69
CA PHE A 127 -5.65 8.11 5.80
C PHE A 127 -4.87 9.43 5.76
N ILE A 128 -5.32 10.41 4.96
CA ILE A 128 -4.64 11.71 4.87
C ILE A 128 -4.98 12.62 6.07
N ARG A 129 -6.11 12.40 6.75
CA ARG A 129 -6.46 13.11 8.00
C ARG A 129 -5.58 12.71 9.19
N THR A 130 -4.85 11.60 9.08
CA THR A 130 -3.99 11.07 10.15
C THR A 130 -2.52 11.02 9.71
N PRO A 131 -1.80 12.16 9.74
CA PRO A 131 -0.37 12.20 9.49
C PRO A 131 0.42 11.30 10.48
N PRO A 132 1.57 10.73 10.09
CA PRO A 132 2.24 10.94 8.80
C PRO A 132 1.60 10.19 7.62
N THR A 133 1.72 10.76 6.42
CA THR A 133 1.27 10.18 5.16
C THR A 133 2.46 9.72 4.32
N GLN A 134 2.25 8.73 3.45
CA GLN A 134 3.27 8.23 2.52
C GLN A 134 3.12 8.94 1.18
N VAL A 135 4.25 9.31 0.57
CA VAL A 135 4.28 9.78 -0.83
C VAL A 135 3.56 8.78 -1.75
N GLU A 136 3.79 7.49 -1.53
CA GLU A 136 3.20 6.41 -2.33
C GLU A 136 1.68 6.33 -2.20
N LEU A 137 1.13 6.64 -1.02
CA LEU A 137 -0.33 6.64 -0.79
C LEU A 137 -1.04 7.63 -1.75
N HIS A 138 -0.47 8.82 -1.90
CA HIS A 138 -1.02 9.85 -2.79
C HIS A 138 -0.91 9.44 -4.26
N LYS A 139 0.24 8.87 -4.66
CA LYS A 139 0.47 8.38 -6.02
C LYS A 139 -0.52 7.28 -6.40
N VAL A 140 -0.72 6.30 -5.53
CA VAL A 140 -1.71 5.23 -5.71
C VAL A 140 -3.10 5.82 -5.96
N MET A 141 -3.51 6.80 -5.16
CA MET A 141 -4.83 7.40 -5.34
C MET A 141 -4.95 8.16 -6.66
N ILE A 142 -3.91 8.89 -7.07
CA ILE A 142 -3.85 9.59 -8.35
C ILE A 142 -3.92 8.59 -9.51
N GLU A 143 -3.15 7.50 -9.45
CA GLU A 143 -3.17 6.42 -10.44
C GLU A 143 -4.56 5.82 -10.57
N ILE A 144 -5.21 5.50 -9.45
CA ILE A 144 -6.59 4.99 -9.44
C ILE A 144 -7.54 6.00 -10.06
N GLU A 145 -7.49 7.29 -9.69
CA GLU A 145 -8.37 8.30 -10.28
C GLU A 145 -8.16 8.49 -11.79
N MET A 146 -6.91 8.40 -12.26
CA MET A 146 -6.55 8.54 -13.66
C MET A 146 -6.86 7.28 -14.49
N SER A 147 -6.91 6.10 -13.87
CA SER A 147 -7.20 4.83 -14.56
C SER A 147 -8.68 4.59 -14.83
N GLN A 148 -9.58 5.48 -14.39
CA GLN A 148 -11.02 5.32 -14.62
C GLN A 148 -11.35 5.59 -16.09
N ASP A 149 -12.38 4.92 -16.63
CA ASP A 149 -12.82 5.12 -18.02
C ASP A 149 -13.09 6.60 -18.38
N LYS A 150 -13.59 7.36 -17.39
CA LYS A 150 -13.80 8.79 -17.46
C LYS A 150 -13.21 9.47 -16.23
N PRO A 151 -11.92 9.84 -16.25
CA PRO A 151 -11.26 10.45 -15.11
C PRO A 151 -11.92 11.79 -14.77
N THR A 152 -12.35 11.94 -13.52
CA THR A 152 -12.82 13.24 -13.03
C THR A 152 -11.62 14.08 -12.64
N LEU A 153 -11.17 14.98 -13.53
CA LEU A 153 -10.00 15.84 -13.29
C LEU A 153 -10.10 16.64 -11.98
N LYS A 154 -11.32 16.99 -11.54
CA LYS A 154 -11.55 17.62 -10.23
C LYS A 154 -11.09 16.74 -9.05
N ASN A 155 -11.26 15.43 -9.12
CA ASN A 155 -10.85 14.51 -8.05
C ASN A 155 -9.34 14.24 -8.12
N VAL A 156 -8.78 14.15 -9.33
CA VAL A 156 -7.31 14.06 -9.51
C VAL A 156 -6.62 15.30 -8.92
N ARG A 157 -7.14 16.50 -9.20
CA ARG A 157 -6.67 17.75 -8.56
C ARG A 157 -6.74 17.69 -7.05
N LYS A 158 -7.84 17.22 -6.46
CA LYS A 158 -7.94 17.06 -5.00
C LYS A 158 -6.83 16.15 -4.45
N CYS A 159 -6.47 15.10 -5.17
CA CYS A 159 -5.38 14.22 -4.77
C CYS A 159 -4.03 14.94 -4.82
N TYR A 160 -3.74 15.69 -5.89
CA TYR A 160 -2.54 16.53 -5.98
C TYR A 160 -2.50 17.63 -4.92
N GLU A 161 -3.62 18.28 -4.63
CA GLU A 161 -3.71 19.30 -3.58
C GLU A 161 -3.36 18.73 -2.20
N ALA A 162 -3.91 17.55 -1.86
CA ALA A 162 -3.53 16.85 -0.64
C ALA A 162 -2.04 16.46 -0.67
N PHE A 163 -1.53 15.98 -1.81
CA PHE A 163 -0.14 15.56 -1.95
C PHE A 163 0.84 16.72 -1.72
N VAL A 164 0.62 17.88 -2.34
CA VAL A 164 1.46 19.07 -2.10
C VAL A 164 1.28 19.65 -0.71
N GLN A 165 0.10 19.51 -0.10
CA GLN A 165 -0.13 19.93 1.28
C GLN A 165 0.72 19.12 2.26
N HIS A 166 0.81 17.79 2.07
CA HIS A 166 1.55 16.92 2.99
C HIS A 166 3.05 16.80 2.67
N HIS A 167 3.44 16.90 1.40
CA HIS A 167 4.81 16.61 0.94
C HIS A 167 5.45 17.74 0.12
N GLY A 168 4.76 18.85 -0.14
CA GLY A 168 5.23 19.89 -1.04
C GLY A 168 6.34 20.79 -0.50
N THR A 169 6.70 20.72 0.78
CA THR A 169 7.75 21.57 1.37
C THR A 169 9.16 21.13 0.97
N ASN A 170 9.38 19.83 0.78
CA ASN A 170 10.70 19.25 0.52
C ASN A 170 10.74 18.31 -0.69
N ASN A 171 9.64 18.20 -1.44
CA ASN A 171 9.53 17.34 -2.61
C ASN A 171 9.29 18.19 -3.85
N ILE A 172 10.33 18.38 -4.66
CA ILE A 172 10.23 19.08 -5.95
C ILE A 172 9.36 18.28 -6.93
N LYS A 173 9.48 16.95 -6.89
CA LYS A 173 8.83 16.06 -7.85
C LYS A 173 7.30 16.15 -7.79
N VAL A 174 6.70 16.27 -6.60
CA VAL A 174 5.23 16.40 -6.51
C VAL A 174 4.71 17.66 -7.23
N TRP A 175 5.45 18.77 -7.19
CA TRP A 175 5.06 19.98 -7.90
C TRP A 175 5.23 19.84 -9.41
N MET A 176 6.30 19.18 -9.86
CA MET A 176 6.53 18.87 -11.27
C MET A 176 5.45 17.93 -11.82
N ASP A 177 5.12 16.86 -11.10
CA ASP A 177 4.07 15.91 -11.47
C ASP A 177 2.69 16.62 -11.53
N TYR A 178 2.40 17.52 -10.58
CA TYR A 178 1.15 18.30 -10.61
C TYR A 178 1.08 19.27 -11.79
N MET A 179 2.18 19.95 -12.09
CA MET A 179 2.27 20.81 -13.27
C MET A 179 2.10 20.03 -14.57
N ASP A 180 2.75 18.88 -14.70
CA ASP A 180 2.63 18.00 -15.86
C ASP A 180 1.19 17.52 -16.05
N PHE A 181 0.51 17.14 -14.97
CA PHE A 181 -0.91 16.80 -15.00
C PHE A 181 -1.78 17.96 -15.54
N GLU A 182 -1.58 19.20 -15.06
CA GLU A 182 -2.35 20.35 -15.57
C GLU A 182 -2.04 20.65 -17.04
N GLN A 183 -0.81 20.41 -17.47
CA GLN A 183 -0.38 20.63 -18.85
C GLN A 183 -0.95 19.60 -19.83
N THR A 184 -1.01 18.33 -19.42
CA THR A 184 -1.36 17.18 -20.28
C THR A 184 -2.84 16.84 -20.24
N ASN A 185 -3.45 16.87 -19.06
CA ASN A 185 -4.82 16.40 -18.84
C ASN A 185 -5.75 17.52 -18.34
N GLY A 186 -5.19 18.48 -17.59
CA GLY A 186 -5.92 19.56 -16.95
C GLY A 186 -6.08 20.80 -17.83
N SER A 187 -5.78 21.96 -17.24
CA SER A 187 -5.74 23.22 -17.99
C SER A 187 -4.35 23.81 -17.89
N ALA A 188 -3.68 23.98 -19.03
CA ALA A 188 -2.38 24.63 -19.11
C ALA A 188 -2.37 26.04 -18.49
N ALA A 189 -3.53 26.71 -18.43
CA ALA A 189 -3.69 28.00 -17.76
C ALA A 189 -3.48 27.94 -16.23
N ASN A 190 -3.62 26.76 -15.61
CA ASN A 190 -3.37 26.55 -14.19
C ASN A 190 -1.87 26.39 -13.86
N VAL A 191 -1.06 25.98 -14.84
CA VAL A 191 0.36 25.67 -14.65
C VAL A 191 1.14 26.85 -14.01
N PRO A 192 0.97 28.12 -14.43
CA PRO A 192 1.64 29.25 -13.77
C PRO A 192 1.22 29.43 -12.31
N ALA A 193 -0.04 29.13 -11.96
CA ALA A 193 -0.51 29.22 -10.59
C ALA A 193 0.12 28.14 -9.70
N VAL A 194 0.21 26.90 -10.19
CA VAL A 194 0.90 25.79 -9.50
C VAL A 194 2.38 26.13 -9.30
N HIS A 195 3.06 26.65 -10.34
CA HIS A 195 4.46 27.07 -10.26
C HIS A 195 4.70 28.14 -9.17
N ARG A 196 3.88 29.19 -9.13
CA ARG A 196 4.00 30.24 -8.10
C ARG A 196 3.81 29.67 -6.68
N ARG A 197 2.88 28.72 -6.50
CA ARG A 197 2.68 28.05 -5.22
C ARG A 197 3.87 27.19 -4.82
N ALA A 198 4.45 26.45 -5.76
CA ALA A 198 5.65 25.65 -5.50
C ALA A 198 6.80 26.51 -4.95
N ILE A 199 7.09 27.66 -5.59
CA ILE A 199 8.11 28.61 -5.10
C ILE A 199 7.81 29.11 -3.69
N GLY A 200 6.53 29.35 -3.37
CA GLY A 200 6.13 29.83 -2.05
C GLY A 200 6.13 28.78 -0.94
N VAL A 201 5.98 27.50 -1.27
CA VAL A 201 5.85 26.40 -0.29
C VAL A 201 7.14 25.61 -0.11
N LEU A 202 7.95 25.46 -1.16
CA LEU A 202 9.22 24.74 -1.08
C LEU A 202 10.18 25.45 -0.12
N GLU A 203 10.95 24.66 0.63
CA GLU A 203 12.09 25.21 1.38
C GLU A 203 13.05 25.91 0.41
N LYS A 204 13.62 27.05 0.85
CA LYS A 204 14.47 27.91 0.01
C LYS A 204 15.56 27.15 -0.75
N LYS A 205 16.15 26.14 -0.11
CA LYS A 205 17.21 25.30 -0.71
C LYS A 205 16.77 24.50 -1.94
N PHE A 206 15.47 24.25 -2.10
CA PHE A 206 14.90 23.48 -3.22
C PHE A 206 14.32 24.36 -4.33
N VAL A 207 14.17 25.66 -4.11
CA VAL A 207 13.52 26.57 -5.07
C VAL A 207 14.33 26.69 -6.37
N ASP A 208 15.64 26.86 -6.27
CA ASP A 208 16.50 27.00 -7.46
C ASP A 208 16.51 25.71 -8.29
N ASP A 209 16.55 24.55 -7.63
CA ASP A 209 16.51 23.26 -8.30
C ASP A 209 15.16 22.99 -8.96
N PHE A 210 14.05 23.42 -8.33
CA PHE A 210 12.73 23.38 -8.94
C PHE A 210 12.66 24.25 -10.21
N ILE A 211 13.16 25.49 -10.18
CA ILE A 211 13.18 26.38 -11.34
C ILE A 211 14.00 25.77 -12.48
N LYS A 212 15.19 25.22 -12.18
CA LYS A 212 16.01 24.52 -13.19
C LYS A 212 15.27 23.33 -13.80
N ALA A 213 14.65 22.48 -12.98
CA ALA A 213 13.88 21.33 -13.44
C ALA A 213 12.72 21.74 -14.36
N GLN A 214 12.03 22.81 -14.02
CA GLN A 214 10.94 23.36 -14.82
C GLN A 214 11.38 23.93 -16.17
N MET A 215 12.56 24.57 -16.23
CA MET A 215 13.11 25.06 -17.50
C MET A 215 13.50 23.88 -18.41
N LEU A 216 14.12 22.85 -17.85
CA LEU A 216 14.51 21.65 -18.59
C LEU A 216 13.31 20.88 -19.15
N SER A 217 12.19 20.84 -18.42
CA SER A 217 10.99 20.14 -18.90
C SER A 217 10.32 20.83 -20.09
N LYS A 218 10.56 22.13 -20.30
CA LYS A 218 10.03 22.89 -21.46
C LYS A 218 10.87 22.76 -22.73
N LEU A 219 12.08 22.18 -22.62
CA LEU A 219 13.02 22.01 -23.74
C LEU A 219 12.88 20.64 -24.43
N LYS A 220 12.04 19.75 -23.90
CA LYS A 220 11.71 18.45 -24.48
C LYS A 220 10.42 18.54 -25.26
#